data_AF-A0A7S3RQZ8-F1
#
_entry.id   AF-A0A7S3RQZ8-F1
#
_cell.length_a   1.000
_cell.length_b   1.000
_cell.length_c   1.000
_cell.angle_alpha   90.00
_cell.angle_beta   90.00
_cell.angle_gamma   90.00
#
_symmetry.space_group_name_H-M   'P 1'
#
loop_
_entity.id
_entity.type
_entity.pdbx_description
1 polymer ?
#
loop_
_entity_poly.entity_id
_entity_poly.type
_entity_poly.pdbx_seq_one_letter_code
_entity_poly.pdbx_strand_id
1 'polypeptide(L)'
;LLKAKFAEDDHTLTFTIPIHDPLPPQYFVRVVSDRWLGCETTLPISFRHLILPEKYPPHTELLDLQPLPVSALGEYASLYEPLFMHFNPIQTLTFAALYSTDDNVLIGAPTGSGKTICAEFAILRLMQHSPGARAVYI
;
A
#
# COMPACT_ATOMS: atom_id res chain seq x y z
N LEU A 1 16.61 -21.76 -19.71
CA LEU A 1 16.91 -22.94 -20.55
C LEU A 1 15.91 -24.04 -20.21
N LEU A 2 15.07 -24.43 -21.18
CA LEU A 2 14.14 -25.56 -21.04
C LEU A 2 14.94 -26.85 -20.86
N LYS A 3 14.65 -27.62 -19.81
CA LYS A 3 15.33 -28.89 -19.52
C LYS A 3 14.52 -30.04 -20.13
N ALA A 4 15.20 -31.03 -20.71
CA ALA A 4 14.54 -32.16 -21.37
C ALA A 4 13.49 -32.88 -20.51
N LYS A 5 13.75 -33.00 -19.20
CA LYS A 5 12.83 -33.63 -18.24
C LYS A 5 11.48 -32.91 -18.06
N PHE A 6 11.37 -31.68 -18.53
CA PHE A 6 10.15 -30.86 -18.46
C PHE A 6 9.61 -30.57 -19.86
N ALA A 7 10.09 -31.20 -20.92
CA ALA A 7 9.78 -30.81 -22.30
C ALA A 7 8.28 -30.89 -22.64
N GLU A 8 7.53 -31.75 -21.95
CA GLU A 8 6.09 -31.97 -22.16
C GLU A 8 5.21 -31.22 -21.15
N ASP A 9 5.82 -30.55 -20.16
CA ASP A 9 5.08 -29.82 -19.14
C ASP A 9 4.68 -28.42 -19.64
N ASP A 10 3.54 -27.92 -19.15
CA ASP A 10 3.15 -26.53 -19.38
C ASP A 10 4.01 -25.57 -18.54
N HIS A 11 4.51 -24.51 -19.19
CA HIS A 11 5.35 -23.50 -18.54
C HIS A 11 4.64 -22.15 -18.49
N THR A 12 4.41 -21.65 -17.29
CA THR A 12 3.85 -20.30 -17.08
C THR A 12 4.98 -19.30 -16.82
N LEU A 13 5.03 -18.23 -17.61
CA LEU A 13 5.91 -17.09 -17.36
C LEU A 13 5.08 -15.85 -17.06
N THR A 14 5.39 -15.19 -15.95
CA THR A 14 4.73 -13.95 -15.53
C THR A 14 5.74 -12.82 -15.51
N PHE A 15 5.43 -11.74 -16.24
CA PHE A 15 6.23 -10.53 -16.27
C PHE A 15 5.31 -9.32 -16.53
N THR A 16 5.78 -8.13 -16.17
CA THR A 16 5.05 -6.88 -16.35
C THR A 16 5.71 -6.06 -17.45
N ILE A 17 4.90 -5.46 -18.32
CA ILE A 17 5.34 -4.56 -19.39
C ILE A 17 4.63 -3.22 -19.25
N PRO A 18 5.30 -2.09 -19.55
CA PRO A 18 4.65 -0.80 -19.55
C PRO A 18 3.64 -0.72 -20.72
N ILE A 19 2.53 -0.06 -20.44
CA ILE A 19 1.55 0.35 -21.45
C ILE A 19 1.65 1.86 -21.56
N HIS A 20 1.87 2.36 -22.77
CA HIS A 20 2.02 3.79 -23.04
C HIS A 20 0.71 4.41 -23.51
N ASP A 21 0.60 5.73 -23.37
CA ASP A 21 -0.47 6.56 -23.92
C ASP A 21 0.11 7.34 -25.12
N PRO A 22 -0.40 7.20 -26.35
CA PRO A 22 -1.60 6.44 -26.74
C PRO A 22 -1.43 4.92 -26.69
N LEU A 23 -2.50 4.21 -26.31
CA LEU A 23 -2.54 2.75 -26.21
C LEU A 23 -2.26 2.10 -27.58
N PRO A 24 -1.19 1.29 -27.73
CA PRO A 24 -0.95 0.56 -28.97
C PRO A 24 -2.06 -0.48 -29.22
N PRO A 25 -2.30 -0.89 -30.48
CA PRO A 25 -3.36 -1.87 -30.80
C PRO A 25 -3.05 -3.28 -30.28
N GLN A 26 -1.77 -3.65 -30.23
CA GLN A 26 -1.31 -4.96 -29.80
C GLN A 26 0.18 -4.97 -29.46
N TYR A 27 0.59 -5.97 -28.69
CA TYR A 27 1.99 -6.38 -28.55
C TYR A 27 2.24 -7.74 -29.17
N PHE A 28 3.51 -8.10 -29.33
CA PHE A 28 3.93 -9.42 -29.80
C PHE A 28 4.85 -10.06 -28.77
N VAL A 29 4.51 -11.27 -28.33
CA VAL A 29 5.42 -12.13 -27.58
C VAL A 29 6.05 -13.08 -28.57
N ARG A 30 7.37 -12.99 -28.72
CA ARG A 30 8.13 -13.88 -29.60
C ARG A 30 9.06 -14.76 -28.77
N VAL A 31 8.88 -16.06 -28.90
CA VAL A 31 9.75 -17.08 -28.31
C VAL A 31 10.66 -17.59 -29.42
N VAL A 32 11.97 -17.44 -29.26
CA VAL A 32 12.98 -17.81 -30.27
C VAL A 32 13.95 -18.80 -29.64
N SER A 33 14.30 -19.86 -30.37
CA SER A 33 15.38 -20.76 -29.97
C SER A 33 16.73 -20.03 -30.02
N ASP A 34 17.54 -20.21 -28.98
CA ASP A 34 18.93 -19.73 -28.93
C ASP A 34 19.87 -20.52 -29.87
N ARG A 35 19.45 -21.67 -30.39
CA ARG A 35 20.29 -22.62 -31.12
C ARG A 35 19.79 -22.99 -32.51
N TRP A 36 18.48 -23.04 -32.72
CA TRP A 36 17.90 -23.55 -33.97
C TRP A 36 17.43 -22.41 -34.87
N LEU A 37 17.96 -22.37 -36.09
CA LEU A 37 17.54 -21.41 -37.11
C LEU A 37 16.08 -21.66 -37.51
N GLY A 38 15.30 -20.58 -37.60
CA GLY A 38 13.87 -20.62 -37.96
C GLY A 38 12.96 -21.21 -36.88
N CYS A 39 13.49 -21.58 -35.71
CA CYS A 39 12.68 -22.04 -34.58
C CYS A 39 12.24 -20.83 -33.75
N GLU A 40 11.17 -20.18 -34.21
CA GLU A 40 10.50 -19.11 -33.49
C GLU A 40 8.97 -19.27 -33.51
N THR A 41 8.30 -18.71 -32.51
CA THR A 41 6.85 -18.62 -32.45
C THR A 41 6.48 -17.23 -31.97
N THR A 42 5.54 -16.58 -32.66
CA THR A 42 5.09 -15.23 -32.34
C THR A 42 3.61 -15.24 -32.02
N LEU A 43 3.24 -14.69 -30.86
CA LEU A 43 1.87 -14.56 -30.37
C LEU A 43 1.47 -13.07 -30.29
N PRO A 44 0.46 -12.62 -31.06
CA PRO A 44 -0.08 -11.27 -30.90
C PRO A 44 -1.00 -11.18 -29.68
N ILE A 45 -0.76 -10.19 -28.82
CA ILE A 45 -1.60 -9.83 -27.67
C ILE A 45 -2.39 -8.58 -28.04
N SER A 46 -3.67 -8.73 -28.38
CA SER A 46 -4.54 -7.62 -28.77
C SER A 46 -5.05 -6.84 -27.55
N PHE A 47 -5.03 -5.51 -27.65
CA PHE A 47 -5.60 -4.61 -26.64
C PHE A 47 -7.01 -4.10 -26.99
N ARG A 48 -7.65 -4.63 -28.04
CA ARG A 48 -8.98 -4.20 -28.50
C ARG A 48 -10.07 -4.28 -27.41
N HIS A 49 -9.97 -5.26 -26.52
CA HIS A 49 -10.90 -5.47 -25.42
C HIS A 49 -10.23 -5.31 -24.04
N LEU A 50 -9.06 -4.65 -24.00
CA LEU A 50 -8.36 -4.38 -22.75
C LEU A 50 -9.06 -3.22 -22.01
N ILE A 51 -9.62 -3.52 -20.84
CA ILE A 51 -10.15 -2.50 -19.93
C ILE A 51 -9.02 -2.11 -19.00
N LEU A 52 -8.48 -0.90 -19.20
CA LEU A 52 -7.53 -0.32 -18.25
C LEU A 52 -8.27 0.11 -16.98
N PRO A 53 -7.71 -0.12 -15.79
CA PRO A 53 -8.29 0.43 -14.56
C PRO A 53 -8.27 1.96 -14.61
N GLU A 54 -9.17 2.57 -13.85
CA GLU A 54 -9.15 4.02 -13.65
C GLU A 54 -7.83 4.44 -12.99
N LYS A 55 -7.36 5.64 -13.33
CA LYS A 55 -6.20 6.21 -12.66
C LYS A 55 -6.56 6.41 -11.19
N TYR A 56 -5.68 5.97 -10.30
CA TYR A 56 -5.87 6.15 -8.86
C TYR A 56 -6.04 7.64 -8.53
N PRO A 57 -6.92 7.99 -7.59
CA PRO A 57 -7.00 9.36 -7.10
C PRO A 57 -5.65 9.78 -6.49
N PRO A 58 -5.34 11.09 -6.50
CA PRO A 58 -4.13 11.59 -5.85
C PRO A 58 -4.14 11.24 -4.36
N HIS A 59 -2.95 11.04 -3.79
CA HIS A 59 -2.81 10.80 -2.36
C HIS A 59 -3.22 12.04 -1.56
N THR A 60 -3.71 11.82 -0.34
CA THR A 60 -3.96 12.91 0.61
C THR A 60 -2.66 13.65 0.90
N GLU A 61 -2.67 14.97 0.74
CA GLU A 61 -1.50 15.79 1.02
C GLU A 61 -1.16 15.78 2.51
N LEU A 62 0.13 15.69 2.81
CA LEU A 62 0.62 15.85 4.17
C LEU A 62 0.70 17.36 4.47
N LEU A 63 -0.26 17.84 5.25
CA LEU A 63 -0.32 19.24 5.65
C LEU A 63 0.87 19.58 6.56
N ASP A 64 1.46 20.76 6.37
CA ASP A 64 2.54 21.28 7.21
C ASP A 64 1.96 21.82 8.54
N LEU A 65 1.49 20.89 9.36
CA LEU A 65 0.92 21.17 10.67
C LEU A 65 2.03 21.34 11.71
N GLN A 66 1.74 22.14 12.73
CA GLN A 66 2.61 22.18 13.90
C GLN A 66 2.67 20.78 14.54
N PRO A 67 3.87 20.24 14.81
CA PRO A 67 4.01 18.92 15.41
C PRO A 67 3.20 18.82 16.70
N LEU A 68 2.36 17.79 16.80
CA LEU A 68 1.50 17.60 17.96
C LEU A 68 2.36 17.19 19.17
N PRO A 69 2.34 17.93 20.29
CA PRO A 69 3.06 17.53 21.49
C PRO A 69 2.41 16.30 22.13
N VAL A 70 3.21 15.46 22.79
CA VAL A 70 2.71 14.26 23.50
C VAL A 70 1.71 14.61 24.60
N SER A 71 1.79 15.81 25.17
CA SER A 71 0.84 16.32 26.15
C SER A 71 -0.60 16.39 25.64
N ALA A 72 -0.82 16.36 24.32
CA ALA A 72 -2.16 16.27 23.72
C ALA A 72 -2.92 14.98 24.09
N LEU A 73 -2.22 13.94 24.56
CA LEU A 73 -2.83 12.69 25.03
C LEU A 73 -3.41 12.76 26.46
N GLY A 74 -3.19 13.85 27.20
CA GLY A 74 -3.67 13.98 28.57
C GLY A 74 -3.05 12.92 29.50
N GLU A 75 -3.89 12.13 30.18
CA GLU A 75 -3.45 11.13 31.18
C GLU A 75 -2.54 10.04 30.60
N TYR A 76 -2.59 9.78 29.29
CA TYR A 76 -1.76 8.78 28.62
C TYR A 76 -0.42 9.33 28.11
N ALA A 77 -0.15 10.62 28.28
CA ALA A 77 1.09 11.25 27.81
C ALA A 77 2.35 10.56 28.37
N SER A 78 2.32 10.15 29.64
CA SER A 78 3.45 9.50 30.31
C SER A 78 3.91 8.19 29.66
N LEU A 79 3.08 7.56 28.83
CA LEU A 79 3.46 6.35 28.07
C LEU A 79 4.45 6.67 26.94
N TYR A 80 4.43 7.89 26.41
CA TYR A 80 5.19 8.30 25.22
C TYR A 80 6.26 9.36 25.51
N GLU A 81 6.11 10.15 26.57
CA GLU A 81 7.07 11.18 26.99
C GLU A 81 8.55 10.70 27.05
N PRO A 82 8.86 9.46 27.51
CA PRO A 82 10.25 8.98 27.52
C PRO A 82 10.82 8.68 26.13
N LEU A 83 9.97 8.51 25.12
CA LEU A 83 10.36 8.08 23.76
C LEU A 83 10.58 9.28 22.84
N PHE A 84 9.69 10.28 22.90
CA PHE A 84 9.74 11.47 22.06
C PHE A 84 8.87 12.59 22.65
N MET A 85 9.12 13.84 22.22
CA MET A 85 8.35 15.01 22.68
C MET A 85 7.17 15.37 21.79
N HIS A 86 7.26 15.07 20.49
CA HIS A 86 6.24 15.40 19.49
C HIS A 86 5.97 14.21 18.58
N PHE A 87 4.71 14.07 18.16
CA PHE A 87 4.32 13.11 17.14
C PHE A 87 4.81 13.54 15.75
N ASN A 88 4.97 12.55 14.87
CA ASN A 88 5.36 12.84 13.48
C ASN A 88 4.20 13.51 12.70
N PRO A 89 4.45 14.05 11.50
CA PRO A 89 3.41 14.73 10.73
C PRO A 89 2.19 13.87 10.40
N ILE A 90 2.36 12.57 10.14
CA ILE A 90 1.25 11.65 9.81
C ILE A 90 0.37 11.42 11.06
N GLN A 91 1.00 11.18 12.20
CA GLN A 91 0.32 11.04 13.48
C GLN A 91 -0.39 12.33 13.87
N THR A 92 0.26 13.48 13.67
CA THR A 92 -0.32 14.82 13.90
C THR A 92 -1.56 15.05 13.03
N LEU A 93 -1.47 14.75 11.73
CA LEU A 93 -2.58 14.91 10.77
C LEU A 93 -3.76 13.98 11.11
N THR A 94 -3.47 12.74 11.51
CA THR A 94 -4.50 11.72 11.78
C THR A 94 -5.08 11.79 13.19
N PHE A 95 -4.45 12.51 14.11
CA PHE A 95 -4.83 12.59 15.52
C PHE A 95 -6.27 13.04 15.72
N ALA A 96 -6.71 14.10 15.02
CA ALA A 96 -8.07 14.61 15.17
C ALA A 96 -9.13 13.56 14.78
N ALA A 97 -8.91 12.85 13.67
CA ALA A 97 -9.81 11.78 13.25
C ALA A 97 -9.84 10.62 14.26
N LEU A 98 -8.68 10.18 14.75
CA LEU A 98 -8.56 9.00 15.62
C LEU A 98 -8.92 9.25 17.08
N TYR A 99 -8.61 10.45 17.59
CA TYR A 99 -8.70 10.77 19.02
C TYR A 99 -9.88 11.69 19.35
N SER A 100 -10.45 12.39 18.36
CA SER A 100 -11.60 13.29 18.56
C SER A 100 -12.93 12.77 17.97
N THR A 101 -12.91 11.77 17.07
CA THR A 101 -14.11 11.23 16.42
C THR A 101 -14.20 9.70 16.59
N ASP A 102 -15.40 9.14 16.32
CA ASP A 102 -15.65 7.69 16.32
C ASP A 102 -15.82 7.14 14.89
N ASP A 103 -15.38 7.89 13.88
CA ASP A 103 -15.49 7.49 12.49
C ASP A 103 -14.48 6.38 12.15
N ASN A 104 -14.82 5.56 11.16
CA ASN A 104 -13.89 4.58 10.62
C ASN A 104 -12.79 5.30 9.81
N VAL A 105 -11.52 5.09 10.18
CA VAL A 105 -10.37 5.75 9.55
C VAL A 105 -9.50 4.75 8.79
N LEU A 106 -9.15 5.09 7.54
CA LEU A 106 -8.14 4.38 6.74
C LEU A 106 -6.84 5.19 6.69
N ILE A 107 -5.73 4.60 7.14
CA ILE A 107 -4.41 5.26 7.14
C ILE A 107 -3.45 4.48 6.23
N GLY A 108 -3.31 4.98 5.01
CA GLY A 108 -2.32 4.51 4.04
C GLY A 108 -1.02 5.31 4.16
N ALA A 109 -0.03 4.75 4.83
CA ALA A 109 1.31 5.36 4.94
C ALA A 109 2.42 4.30 4.79
N PRO A 110 3.63 4.70 4.34
CA PRO A 110 4.77 3.78 4.23
C PRO A 110 5.12 3.03 5.54
N THR A 111 5.84 1.92 5.40
CA THR A 111 6.41 1.22 6.56
C THR A 111 7.40 2.15 7.27
N GLY A 112 7.35 2.19 8.61
CA GLY A 112 8.16 3.11 9.41
C GLY A 112 7.51 4.46 9.73
N SER A 113 6.37 4.79 9.13
CA SER A 113 5.64 6.05 9.41
C SER A 113 4.91 6.11 10.76
N GLY A 114 5.07 5.09 11.62
CA GLY A 114 4.47 5.09 12.96
C GLY A 114 2.96 4.85 12.99
N LYS A 115 2.41 4.09 12.03
CA LYS A 115 0.98 3.69 11.98
C LYS A 115 0.50 2.94 13.22
N THR A 116 1.40 2.25 13.92
CA THR A 116 1.07 1.57 15.19
C THR A 116 0.62 2.56 16.25
N ILE A 117 1.27 3.73 16.35
CA ILE A 117 0.87 4.80 17.28
C ILE A 117 -0.50 5.38 16.89
N CYS A 118 -0.80 5.46 15.59
CA CYS A 118 -2.15 5.83 15.11
C CYS A 118 -3.21 4.82 15.59
N ALA A 119 -2.93 3.51 15.55
CA ALA A 119 -3.83 2.52 16.11
C ALA A 119 -3.97 2.65 17.64
N GLU A 120 -2.87 2.96 18.33
CA GLU A 120 -2.88 3.22 19.77
C GLU A 120 -3.75 4.43 20.12
N PHE A 121 -3.77 5.52 19.34
CA PHE A 121 -4.69 6.64 19.55
C PHE A 121 -6.15 6.19 19.64
N ALA A 122 -6.59 5.32 18.72
CA ALA A 122 -7.95 4.80 18.72
C ALA A 122 -8.23 3.92 19.96
N ILE A 123 -7.25 3.11 20.38
CA ILE A 123 -7.36 2.27 21.58
C ILE A 123 -7.43 3.13 22.85
N LEU A 124 -6.58 4.14 22.97
CA LEU A 124 -6.56 5.06 24.10
C LEU A 124 -7.87 5.85 24.19
N ARG A 125 -8.40 6.32 23.05
CA ARG A 125 -9.72 6.95 22.99
C ARG A 125 -10.82 5.99 23.49
N LEU A 126 -10.79 4.73 23.04
CA LEU A 126 -11.75 3.70 23.47
C LEU A 126 -11.68 3.48 24.99
N MET A 127 -10.47 3.37 25.55
CA MET A 127 -10.27 3.18 26.98
C MET A 127 -10.76 4.39 27.79
N GLN A 128 -10.56 5.61 27.28
CA GLN A 128 -11.03 6.84 27.92
C GLN A 128 -12.56 6.93 27.98
N HIS A 129 -13.24 6.55 26.89
CA HIS A 129 -14.71 6.66 26.81
C HIS A 129 -15.45 5.44 27.35
N SER A 130 -14.81 4.27 27.38
CA SER A 130 -15.43 3.00 27.77
C SER A 130 -14.43 2.04 28.42
N PRO A 131 -14.15 2.18 29.73
CA PRO A 131 -13.14 1.39 30.46
C PRO A 131 -13.34 -0.14 30.48
N GLY A 132 -14.49 -0.65 30.01
CA GLY A 132 -14.78 -2.09 29.87
C GLY A 132 -14.88 -2.58 28.43
N ALA A 133 -14.66 -1.70 27.44
CA ALA A 133 -14.71 -2.07 26.03
C ALA A 133 -13.49 -2.92 25.63
N ARG A 134 -13.62 -3.60 24.49
CA ARG A 134 -12.59 -4.50 23.96
C ARG A 134 -12.14 -3.98 22.60
N ALA A 135 -10.83 -3.88 22.41
CA ALA A 135 -10.20 -3.65 21.12
C ALA A 135 -9.63 -4.96 20.57
N VAL A 136 -9.71 -5.15 19.25
CA VAL A 136 -9.06 -6.26 18.55
C VAL A 136 -8.13 -5.67 17.50
N TYR A 137 -6.84 -6.04 17.59
CA TYR A 137 -5.81 -5.68 16.63
C TYR A 137 -5.41 -6.94 15.85
N ILE A 138 -5.37 -6.85 14.52
CA ILE A 138 -5.08 -7.97 13.60
C ILE A 138 -3.73 -7.71 12.94
#